data_AF-A0A7T7L2B3-F1
#
_entry.id   AF-A0A7T7L2B3-F1
#
_cell.length_a   1.000
_cell.length_b   1.000
_cell.length_c   1.000
_cell.angle_alpha   90.00
_cell.angle_beta   90.00
_cell.angle_gamma   90.00
#
_symmetry.space_group_name_H-M   'P 1'
#
loop_
_entity.id
_entity.type
_entity.pdbx_description
1 polymer ?
#
loop_
_entity_poly.entity_id
_entity_poly.type
_entity_poly.pdbx_seq_one_letter_code
_entity_poly.pdbx_strand_id
1 'polypeptide(L)'
;MRPQDFRDYLVDLLKNTPGVQRVEVLEGGKHPYALASTVGGKEYRWQIIGQLADGAKHDTPTAPVTAGPPAYTTAPADGAADAWLAGVIGGSEPSDVERLEVWSTRPKKSEPGLTVLFHNGERAYVRLI
;
A
#
# COMPACT_ATOMS: atom_id res chain seq x y z
N MET A 1 -8.88 -1.58 -8.89
CA MET A 1 -8.10 -0.44 -8.43
C MET A 1 -6.83 -0.45 -9.22
N ARG A 2 -6.63 0.60 -10.03
CA ARG A 2 -5.43 0.70 -10.85
C ARG A 2 -4.24 1.04 -9.94
N PRO A 3 -3.01 0.66 -10.34
CA PRO A 3 -1.82 1.00 -9.55
C PRO A 3 -1.69 2.50 -9.27
N GLN A 4 -2.09 3.34 -10.24
CA GLN A 4 -2.10 4.79 -10.10
C GLN A 4 -3.09 5.26 -9.04
N ASP A 5 -4.34 4.80 -9.11
CA ASP A 5 -5.38 5.18 -8.13
C ASP A 5 -4.94 4.81 -6.71
N PHE A 6 -4.34 3.64 -6.53
CA PHE A 6 -3.85 3.21 -5.22
C PHE A 6 -2.64 4.03 -4.73
N ARG A 7 -1.71 4.38 -5.63
CA ARG A 7 -0.60 5.29 -5.30
C ARG A 7 -1.13 6.64 -4.84
N ASP A 8 -2.10 7.20 -5.56
CA ASP A 8 -2.65 8.52 -5.26
C ASP A 8 -3.39 8.49 -3.91
N TYR A 9 -4.15 7.42 -3.62
CA TYR A 9 -4.70 7.15 -2.29
C TYR A 9 -3.62 7.10 -1.20
N LEU A 10 -2.52 6.36 -1.42
CA LEU A 10 -1.43 6.28 -0.44
C LEU A 10 -0.76 7.63 -0.21
N VAL A 11 -0.61 8.44 -1.26
CA VAL A 11 -0.05 9.80 -1.14
C VAL A 11 -0.92 10.66 -0.22
N ASP A 12 -2.23 10.64 -0.44
CA ASP A 12 -3.17 11.42 0.36
C ASP A 12 -3.23 10.91 1.80
N LEU A 13 -3.26 9.59 2.00
CA LEU A 13 -3.23 8.99 3.32
C LEU A 13 -1.95 9.38 4.10
N LEU A 14 -0.78 9.22 3.47
CA LEU A 14 0.51 9.48 4.12
C LEU A 14 0.69 10.95 4.46
N LYS A 15 0.23 11.88 3.61
CA LYS A 15 0.26 13.33 3.92
C LYS A 15 -0.55 13.70 5.16
N ASN A 16 -1.61 12.94 5.43
CA ASN A 16 -2.50 13.15 6.58
C ASN A 16 -2.14 12.28 7.79
N THR A 17 -1.09 11.46 7.70
CA THR A 17 -0.66 10.57 8.78
C THR A 17 0.28 11.29 9.75
N PRO A 18 -0.02 11.33 11.06
CA PRO A 18 0.87 11.93 12.05
C PRO A 18 2.29 11.35 12.02
N GLY A 19 3.29 12.24 12.09
CA GLY A 19 4.70 11.86 12.09
C GLY A 19 5.32 11.65 10.70
N VAL A 20 4.52 11.65 9.63
CA VAL A 20 5.03 11.72 8.25
C VAL A 20 5.47 13.16 7.96
N GLN A 21 6.72 13.30 7.51
CA GLN A 21 7.40 14.58 7.31
C GLN A 21 7.36 15.03 5.84
N ARG A 22 7.39 14.06 4.90
CA ARG A 22 7.37 14.31 3.46
C ARG A 22 6.73 13.13 2.74
N VAL A 23 6.03 13.43 1.65
CA VAL A 23 5.53 12.44 0.70
C VAL A 23 5.73 12.98 -0.71
N GLU A 24 6.25 12.17 -1.62
CA GLU A 24 6.56 12.58 -2.99
C GLU A 24 6.25 11.45 -3.97
N VAL A 25 5.65 11.78 -5.11
CA VAL A 25 5.48 10.84 -6.22
C VAL A 25 6.78 10.81 -7.03
N LEU A 26 7.29 9.61 -7.29
CA LEU A 26 8.52 9.39 -8.06
C LEU A 26 8.17 9.08 -9.51
N GLU A 27 8.05 10.12 -10.35
CA GLU A 27 7.77 9.99 -11.77
C GLU A 27 9.03 9.74 -12.62
N GLY A 28 8.88 9.07 -13.76
CA GLY A 28 9.93 8.92 -14.77
C GLY A 28 11.10 7.98 -14.40
N GLY A 29 11.04 7.29 -13.26
CA GLY A 29 12.05 6.32 -12.82
C GLY A 29 11.85 4.90 -13.36
N LYS A 30 12.78 4.00 -13.00
CA LYS A 30 12.70 2.54 -13.32
C LYS A 30 11.45 1.86 -12.71
N HIS A 31 10.92 2.44 -11.64
CA HIS A 31 9.81 1.87 -10.86
C HIS A 31 8.54 2.68 -11.12
N PRO A 32 7.64 2.24 -12.01
CA PRO A 32 6.39 2.95 -12.26
C PRO A 32 5.54 2.98 -10.99
N TYR A 33 4.74 4.04 -10.87
CA TYR A 33 3.86 4.28 -9.71
C TYR A 33 4.59 4.28 -8.37
N ALA A 34 5.84 4.72 -8.35
CA ALA A 34 6.60 4.81 -7.11
C ALA A 34 6.27 6.08 -6.33
N LEU A 35 6.45 6.02 -5.02
CA LEU A 35 6.37 7.15 -4.11
C LEU A 35 7.50 7.07 -3.07
N ALA A 36 7.93 8.20 -2.54
CA ALA A 36 8.78 8.31 -1.37
C ALA A 36 7.98 8.85 -0.18
N SER A 37 8.27 8.35 1.01
CA SER A 37 7.79 8.91 2.27
C SER A 37 8.93 9.07 3.26
N THR A 38 8.94 10.18 4.00
CA THR A 38 9.89 10.41 5.09
C THR A 38 9.13 10.38 6.41
N VAL A 39 9.54 9.50 7.33
CA VAL A 39 8.93 9.35 8.66
C VAL A 39 10.02 9.05 9.68
N GLY A 40 9.96 9.70 10.85
CA GLY A 40 10.99 9.53 11.88
C GLY A 40 12.42 9.86 11.41
N GLY A 41 12.56 10.74 10.42
CA GLY A 41 13.86 11.09 9.82
C GLY A 41 14.43 10.07 8.84
N LYS A 42 13.68 9.01 8.49
CA LYS A 42 14.08 8.00 7.50
C LYS A 42 13.23 8.14 6.24
N GLU A 43 13.87 8.03 5.08
CA GLU A 43 13.19 7.97 3.78
C GLU A 43 12.94 6.50 3.39
N TYR A 44 11.72 6.22 2.95
CA TYR A 44 11.31 4.95 2.36
C TYR A 44 10.77 5.18 0.95
N ARG A 45 11.19 4.35 0.00
CA ARG A 45 10.71 4.40 -1.39
C ARG A 45 9.91 3.14 -1.66
N TRP A 46 8.71 3.34 -2.18
CA TRP A 46 7.75 2.27 -2.40
C TRP A 46 7.40 2.21 -3.88
N GLN A 47 7.39 1.01 -4.44
CA GLN A 47 6.77 0.77 -5.74
C GLN A 47 5.42 0.09 -5.56
N ILE A 48 4.42 0.58 -6.29
CA ILE A 48 3.09 -0.03 -6.37
C ILE A 48 2.95 -0.82 -7.67
N ILE A 49 2.48 -2.06 -7.55
CA ILE A 49 2.16 -2.94 -8.68
C ILE A 49 0.73 -3.45 -8.47
N GLY A 50 -0.14 -3.25 -9.45
CA GLY A 50 -1.53 -3.74 -9.40
C GLY A 50 -1.70 -5.04 -10.17
N GLN A 51 -2.58 -5.90 -9.68
CA GLN A 51 -3.03 -7.12 -10.33
C GLN A 51 -4.55 -7.13 -10.37
N LEU A 52 -5.11 -7.38 -11.55
CA LEU A 52 -6.54 -7.53 -11.74
C LEU A 52 -7.06 -8.82 -11.07
N ALA A 53 -8.36 -8.84 -10.77
CA ALA A 53 -9.05 -10.07 -10.39
C ALA A 53 -8.94 -11.13 -11.50
N ASP A 54 -9.03 -12.40 -11.12
CA ASP A 54 -8.93 -13.50 -12.08
C ASP A 54 -10.03 -13.40 -13.15
N GLY A 55 -9.65 -13.55 -14.42
CA GLY A 55 -10.55 -13.38 -15.57
C GLY A 55 -10.98 -11.95 -15.90
N ALA A 56 -10.58 -10.94 -15.13
CA ALA A 56 -10.92 -9.54 -15.42
C ALA A 56 -10.05 -8.96 -16.55
N LYS A 57 -10.62 -8.03 -17.31
CA LYS A 57 -9.95 -7.32 -18.41
C LYS A 57 -9.76 -5.84 -18.06
N HIS A 58 -8.74 -5.22 -18.65
CA HIS A 58 -8.36 -3.83 -18.39
C HIS A 58 -9.33 -2.77 -18.98
N ASP A 59 -10.25 -3.19 -19.83
CA ASP A 59 -11.21 -2.36 -20.57
C ASP A 59 -12.45 -1.97 -19.74
N THR A 60 -12.76 -2.70 -18.67
CA THR A 60 -13.93 -2.45 -17.83
C THR A 60 -13.50 -1.87 -16.49
N PRO A 61 -13.99 -0.67 -16.10
CA PRO A 61 -13.78 -0.13 -14.76
C PRO A 61 -14.30 -1.11 -13.70
N THR A 62 -13.46 -1.45 -12.72
CA THR A 62 -13.85 -2.37 -11.65
C THR A 62 -14.89 -1.69 -10.75
N ALA A 63 -16.01 -2.37 -10.51
CA ALA A 63 -17.02 -1.86 -9.59
C ALA A 63 -16.43 -1.77 -8.16
N PRO A 64 -16.68 -0.67 -7.43
CA PRO A 64 -16.26 -0.55 -6.05
C PRO A 64 -17.04 -1.56 -5.19
N VAL A 65 -16.33 -2.30 -4.33
CA VAL A 65 -16.92 -3.18 -3.33
C VAL A 65 -16.50 -2.67 -1.97
N THR A 66 -17.47 -2.52 -1.06
CA THR A 66 -17.28 -1.96 0.28
C THR A 66 -17.75 -2.99 1.31
N ALA A 67 -16.85 -3.51 2.15
CA ALA A 67 -17.20 -4.54 3.14
C ALA A 67 -16.41 -4.44 4.46
N GLY A 68 -16.28 -3.21 4.98
CA GLY A 68 -15.64 -2.92 6.28
C GLY A 68 -14.11 -2.94 6.20
N PRO A 69 -13.41 -2.41 7.21
CA PRO A 69 -11.95 -2.29 7.16
C PRO A 69 -11.25 -3.64 7.38
N PRO A 70 -10.01 -3.79 6.88
CA PRO A 70 -9.23 -4.98 7.13
C PRO A 70 -8.80 -5.02 8.60
N ALA A 71 -8.58 -6.23 9.13
CA ALA A 71 -7.83 -6.38 10.37
C ALA A 71 -6.39 -5.86 10.17
N TYR A 72 -5.87 -5.12 11.16
CA TYR A 72 -4.51 -4.58 11.11
C TYR A 72 -3.84 -4.60 12.47
N THR A 73 -2.52 -4.40 12.47
CA THR A 73 -1.70 -4.22 13.66
C THR A 73 -0.94 -2.92 13.51
N THR A 74 -0.95 -2.08 14.55
CA THR A 74 -0.14 -0.87 14.55
C THR A 74 1.33 -1.22 14.75
N ALA A 75 2.20 -0.53 14.02
CA ALA A 75 3.64 -0.65 14.18
C ALA A 75 4.26 0.75 14.27
N PRO A 76 5.30 0.94 15.10
CA PRO A 76 5.95 2.22 15.23
C PRO A 76 6.77 2.54 13.98
N ALA A 77 6.97 3.83 13.68
CA ALA A 77 7.66 4.29 12.49
C ALA A 77 9.15 3.90 12.42
N ASP A 78 9.76 3.60 13.56
CA ASP A 78 11.12 3.09 13.68
C ASP A 78 11.22 1.56 13.61
N GLY A 79 10.09 0.87 13.55
CA GLY A 79 9.98 -0.59 13.35
C GLY A 79 10.15 -1.02 11.89
N ALA A 80 9.61 -2.19 11.55
CA ALA A 80 9.63 -2.69 10.18
C ALA A 80 8.78 -1.79 9.26
N ALA A 81 9.38 -1.29 8.18
CA ALA A 81 8.78 -0.27 7.32
C ALA A 81 7.45 -0.72 6.70
N ASP A 82 7.34 -1.99 6.31
CA ASP A 82 6.14 -2.57 5.72
C ASP A 82 5.04 -2.83 6.76
N ALA A 83 5.41 -3.22 7.98
CA ALA A 83 4.47 -3.31 9.10
C ALA A 83 3.92 -1.93 9.48
N TRP A 84 4.76 -0.90 9.51
CA TRP A 84 4.32 0.48 9.74
C TRP A 84 3.34 0.93 8.65
N LEU A 85 3.68 0.73 7.38
CA LEU A 85 2.81 1.12 6.28
C LEU A 85 1.47 0.36 6.31
N ALA A 86 1.49 -0.93 6.64
CA ALA A 86 0.26 -1.70 6.83
C ALA A 86 -0.59 -1.18 8.00
N GLY A 87 0.04 -0.77 9.11
CA GLY A 87 -0.64 -0.13 10.22
C GLY A 87 -1.29 1.20 9.85
N VAL A 88 -0.63 2.01 9.02
CA VAL A 88 -1.17 3.28 8.50
C VAL A 88 -2.38 3.03 7.59
N ILE A 89 -2.26 2.08 6.63
CA ILE A 89 -3.37 1.73 5.73
C ILE A 89 -4.55 1.21 6.54
N GLY A 90 -4.34 0.20 7.40
CA GLY A 90 -5.41 -0.38 8.20
C GLY A 90 -6.06 0.62 9.16
N GLY A 91 -5.26 1.50 9.78
CA GLY A 91 -5.75 2.54 10.69
C GLY A 91 -6.59 3.63 10.03
N SER A 92 -6.55 3.74 8.69
CA SER A 92 -7.47 4.62 7.94
C SER A 92 -8.84 4.02 7.69
N GLU A 93 -9.05 2.77 8.13
CA GLU A 93 -10.28 1.99 7.96
C GLU A 93 -10.80 1.96 6.50
N PRO A 94 -9.95 1.58 5.51
CA PRO A 94 -10.32 1.60 4.11
C PRO A 94 -11.40 0.55 3.82
N SER A 95 -12.52 1.00 3.27
CA SER A 95 -13.72 0.16 3.10
C SER A 95 -13.63 -0.86 1.96
N ASP A 96 -12.68 -0.69 1.04
CA ASP A 96 -12.45 -1.49 -0.16
C ASP A 96 -11.35 -2.54 0.02
N VAL A 97 -10.58 -2.46 1.10
CA VAL A 97 -9.50 -3.40 1.43
C VAL A 97 -10.04 -4.54 2.29
N GLU A 98 -9.94 -5.75 1.77
CA GLU A 98 -10.30 -6.97 2.49
C GLU A 98 -9.22 -7.37 3.50
N ARG A 99 -7.95 -7.33 3.08
CA ARG A 99 -6.85 -7.85 3.88
C ARG A 99 -5.51 -7.20 3.54
N LEU A 100 -4.67 -7.06 4.57
CA LEU A 100 -3.28 -6.67 4.44
C LEU A 100 -2.38 -7.85 4.80
N GLU A 101 -1.42 -8.17 3.94
CA GLU A 101 -0.39 -9.18 4.21
C GLU A 101 0.98 -8.52 4.23
N VAL A 102 1.56 -8.38 5.42
CA VAL A 102 2.92 -7.87 5.61
C VAL A 102 3.93 -8.95 5.22
N TRP A 103 4.91 -8.63 4.38
CA TRP A 103 5.85 -9.62 3.87
C TRP A 103 6.95 -9.93 4.89
N SER A 104 7.41 -8.94 5.67
CA SER A 104 8.41 -9.15 6.72
C SER A 104 8.00 -10.13 7.83
N THR A 105 6.70 -10.43 7.97
CA THR A 105 6.18 -11.42 8.93
C THR A 105 6.13 -12.84 8.37
N ARG A 106 6.44 -13.04 7.07
CA ARG A 106 6.43 -14.36 6.43
C ARG A 106 7.59 -15.24 6.94
N PRO A 107 7.42 -16.58 6.99
CA PRO A 107 8.45 -17.49 7.51
C PRO A 107 9.78 -17.49 6.75
N LYS A 108 9.78 -17.03 5.49
CA LYS A 108 10.99 -16.89 4.67
C LYS A 108 11.40 -15.43 4.63
N LYS A 109 12.71 -15.16 4.74
CA LYS A 109 13.26 -13.82 4.45
C LYS A 109 12.72 -13.36 3.10
N SER A 110 11.92 -12.30 3.14
CA SER A 110 11.43 -11.61 1.96
C SER A 110 11.84 -10.15 2.07
N GLU A 111 12.00 -9.51 0.92
CA GLU A 111 12.18 -8.06 0.87
C GLU A 111 10.97 -7.38 1.53
N PRO A 112 11.15 -6.28 2.26
CA PRO A 112 10.03 -5.60 2.90
C PRO A 112 8.97 -5.16 1.89
N GLY A 113 7.72 -5.38 2.25
CA GLY A 113 6.59 -4.99 1.42
C GLY A 113 5.28 -5.52 1.99
N LEU A 114 4.18 -5.18 1.34
CA LEU A 114 2.88 -5.72 1.68
C LEU A 114 2.05 -6.05 0.44
N THR A 115 1.17 -7.03 0.60
CA THR A 115 0.07 -7.27 -0.33
C THR A 115 -1.19 -6.64 0.25
N VAL A 116 -1.89 -5.87 -0.56
CA VAL A 116 -3.23 -5.34 -0.27
C VAL A 116 -4.20 -6.15 -1.12
N LEU A 117 -5.12 -6.85 -0.48
CA LEU A 117 -6.18 -7.60 -1.13
C LEU A 117 -7.45 -6.78 -1.05
N PHE A 118 -8.09 -6.54 -2.19
CA PHE A 118 -9.34 -5.78 -2.27
C PHE A 118 -10.52 -6.73 -2.34
N HIS A 119 -11.67 -6.29 -1.83
CA HIS A 119 -12.90 -7.10 -1.81
C HIS A 119 -13.40 -7.53 -3.18
N ASN A 120 -12.99 -6.85 -4.24
CA ASN A 120 -13.34 -7.17 -5.62
C ASN A 120 -12.39 -8.21 -6.26
N GLY A 121 -11.48 -8.82 -5.48
CA GLY A 121 -10.54 -9.84 -5.92
C GLY A 121 -9.24 -9.33 -6.56
N GLU A 122 -9.10 -8.01 -6.72
CA GLU A 122 -7.86 -7.39 -7.18
C GLU A 122 -6.82 -7.32 -6.06
N ARG A 123 -5.58 -7.04 -6.44
CA ARG A 123 -4.46 -6.92 -5.49
C ARG A 123 -3.56 -5.76 -5.83
N ALA A 124 -2.98 -5.14 -4.81
CA ALA A 124 -1.82 -4.27 -4.96
C ALA A 124 -0.64 -4.83 -4.17
N TYR A 125 0.53 -4.82 -4.79
CA TYR A 125 1.80 -5.15 -4.16
C TYR A 125 2.55 -3.84 -3.94
N VAL A 126 2.88 -3.55 -2.68
CA VAL A 126 3.67 -2.38 -2.30
C VAL A 126 5.01 -2.88 -1.79
N ARG A 127 6.07 -2.69 -2.57
CA ARG A 127 7.42 -3.16 -2.21
C ARG A 127 8.35 -2.01 -1.91
N LEU A 128 9.22 -2.21 -0.93
CA LEU A 128 10.32 -1.28 -0.66
C LEU A 128 11.37 -1.41 -1.78
N ILE A 129 11.90 -0.27 -2.28
CA ILE A 129 12.89 -0.20 -3.37
C ILE A 129 14.11 0.65 -3.02
#